data_AF-A0A2T7NND7-F1
#
_entry.id   AF-A0A2T7NND7-F1
#
_cell.length_a   1.000
_cell.length_b   1.000
_cell.length_c   1.000
_cell.angle_alpha   90.00
_cell.angle_beta   90.00
_cell.angle_gamma   90.00
#
_symmetry.space_group_name_H-M   'P 1'
#
loop_
_entity.id
_entity.type
_entity.pdbx_description
1 polymer ?
#
loop_
_entity_poly.entity_id
_entity_poly.type
_entity_poly.pdbx_seq_one_letter_code
_entity_poly.pdbx_strand_id
1 'polypeptide(L)'
;MKVCGLSWRRLVQCLLTGLLTAGVLYCFLYFHFSRHPHSYPTSHLDLQASTSLPISPHAVTWSGAGHDVTERATSEGMQHLREFQSAAHHYWRKLQDLLVARNRAKFPSVSYWNCSCLWESDADNHTGNATLLTTNVTRLKTPQDYLAETQNCTRFVLHGGFKMAAVSEEELAFPLAFSLLVYKDLDQVVRLLRAVYRPHNVYCVHADRKSPDTFHSSLRHVISCLPNVMLLDTAVDVQWGRYSVLKPEILCLRMLWQHATKWRYFINLTGQEFPLKTNKELVQILTAFRGANDIRGTQHPRFSGRWKKNLPAPYNLTVSKGAVHIVASRAFADYVLHSRVARDLLTWATQVRFPEEIFFSTLNHNPHLGVPGSYTGDIADPFKETFHRFKLWNTTGFPHVQPCAGRWVRGICHFGVHDVTRMTRSPRLFANKFSYDLQPLAYDCLEEWYWHKVQLEDSGRPPPLNVSLYEESNIVKFRYQGPVLIWQ
;
A
#
# COMPACT_ATOMS: atom_id res chain seq x y z
N MET A 1 -16.61 2.41 47.57
CA MET A 1 -16.24 1.02 47.93
C MET A 1 -15.83 0.30 46.64
N LYS A 2 -14.53 0.15 46.37
CA LYS A 2 -13.75 -1.12 46.36
C LYS A 2 -14.36 -2.21 45.43
N VAL A 3 -13.88 -2.37 44.20
CA VAL A 3 -12.71 -3.17 43.70
C VAL A 3 -13.05 -4.64 43.40
N CYS A 4 -12.90 -5.05 42.14
CA CYS A 4 -11.99 -6.11 41.64
C CYS A 4 -12.20 -6.24 40.11
N GLY A 5 -11.23 -6.09 39.21
CA GLY A 5 -9.83 -6.48 39.29
C GLY A 5 -9.59 -7.80 38.55
N LEU A 6 -9.90 -7.87 37.26
CA LEU A 6 -9.50 -9.00 36.42
C LEU A 6 -8.06 -8.80 35.96
N SER A 7 -7.15 -9.51 36.63
CA SER A 7 -5.72 -9.54 36.35
C SER A 7 -5.43 -10.11 34.96
N TRP A 8 -4.67 -9.35 34.17
CA TRP A 8 -4.07 -9.72 32.87
C TRP A 8 -3.36 -11.08 32.90
N ARG A 9 -2.87 -11.53 34.07
CA ARG A 9 -2.25 -12.85 34.23
C ARG A 9 -3.20 -14.01 33.95
N ARG A 10 -4.50 -13.88 34.23
CA ARG A 10 -5.48 -14.97 34.00
C ARG A 10 -5.83 -15.16 32.52
N LEU A 11 -5.81 -14.09 31.73
CA LEU A 11 -6.03 -14.15 30.28
C LEU A 11 -4.83 -14.77 29.56
N VAL A 12 -3.61 -14.44 30.02
CA VAL A 12 -2.36 -15.04 29.52
C VAL A 12 -2.27 -16.53 29.90
N GLN A 13 -2.79 -16.92 31.06
CA GLN A 13 -2.79 -18.32 31.49
C GLN A 13 -3.77 -19.18 30.69
N CYS A 14 -4.92 -18.64 30.26
CA CYS A 14 -5.84 -19.32 29.33
C CYS A 14 -5.27 -19.48 27.91
N LEU A 15 -4.49 -18.51 27.42
CA LEU A 15 -3.82 -18.63 26.11
C LEU A 15 -2.65 -19.62 26.14
N LEU A 16 -1.93 -19.69 27.25
CA LEU A 16 -0.85 -20.68 27.46
C LEU A 16 -1.39 -22.11 27.63
N THR A 17 -2.51 -22.31 28.34
CA THR A 17 -3.13 -23.63 28.45
C THR A 17 -3.73 -24.11 27.13
N GLY A 18 -4.31 -23.23 26.31
CA GLY A 18 -4.81 -23.56 24.97
C GLY A 18 -3.71 -23.99 23.98
N LEU A 19 -2.51 -23.38 24.07
CA LEU A 19 -1.35 -23.76 23.25
C LEU A 19 -0.70 -25.07 23.72
N LEU A 20 -0.73 -25.37 25.03
CA LEU A 20 -0.26 -26.64 25.57
C LEU A 20 -1.15 -27.81 25.14
N THR A 21 -2.48 -27.63 25.10
CA THR A 21 -3.40 -28.69 24.63
C THR A 21 -3.27 -28.98 23.13
N ALA A 22 -2.93 -27.97 22.32
CA ALA A 22 -2.70 -28.15 20.88
C ALA A 22 -1.35 -28.85 20.59
N GLY A 23 -0.31 -28.58 21.38
CA GLY A 23 1.00 -29.23 21.24
C GLY A 23 0.99 -30.71 21.61
N VAL A 24 0.18 -31.11 22.59
CA VAL A 24 0.01 -32.52 22.99
C VAL A 24 -0.73 -33.32 21.91
N LEU A 25 -1.73 -32.73 21.24
CA LEU A 25 -2.45 -33.37 20.14
C LEU A 25 -1.56 -33.64 18.92
N TYR A 26 -0.63 -32.73 18.63
CA TYR A 26 0.30 -32.86 17.49
C TYR A 26 1.36 -33.95 17.75
N CYS A 27 1.84 -34.09 18.99
CA CYS A 27 2.77 -35.16 19.36
C CYS A 27 2.11 -36.55 19.36
N PHE A 28 0.84 -36.67 19.77
CA PHE A 28 0.09 -37.93 19.73
C PHE A 28 -0.14 -38.44 18.30
N LEU A 29 -0.42 -37.55 17.35
CA LEU A 29 -0.60 -37.91 15.94
C LEU A 29 0.72 -38.31 15.25
N TYR A 30 1.85 -37.73 15.67
CA TYR A 30 3.16 -38.06 15.10
C TYR A 30 3.69 -39.42 15.58
N PHE A 31 3.38 -39.82 16.82
CA PHE A 31 3.82 -41.11 17.38
C PHE A 31 3.05 -42.32 16.85
N HIS A 32 1.82 -42.13 16.33
CA HIS A 32 1.01 -43.25 15.83
C HIS A 32 1.32 -43.65 14.37
N PHE A 33 2.05 -42.83 13.62
CA PHE A 33 2.36 -43.05 12.20
C PHE A 33 3.78 -43.54 11.90
N SER A 34 4.60 -43.81 12.92
CA SER A 34 6.00 -44.23 12.75
C SER A 34 6.30 -45.60 13.36
N ARG A 35 5.58 -46.65 12.93
CA ARG A 35 6.01 -48.06 13.10
C ARG A 35 5.59 -48.91 11.90
N HIS A 36 6.56 -49.14 10.99
CA HIS A 36 6.86 -50.37 10.22
C HIS A 36 7.30 -50.09 8.76
N PRO A 37 8.47 -50.62 8.31
CA PRO A 37 8.89 -50.63 6.91
C PRO A 37 8.75 -52.03 6.23
N HIS A 38 8.68 -52.01 4.89
CA HIS A 38 8.99 -53.06 3.87
C HIS A 38 7.93 -54.06 3.31
N SER A 39 7.63 -53.86 2.00
CA SER A 39 7.57 -54.76 0.80
C SER A 39 6.52 -55.89 0.56
N TYR A 40 5.63 -55.65 -0.45
CA TYR A 40 5.11 -56.43 -1.63
C TYR A 40 4.61 -57.91 -1.55
N PRO A 41 3.80 -58.47 -2.52
CA PRO A 41 3.01 -57.89 -3.65
C PRO A 41 1.56 -58.45 -3.91
N THR A 42 0.83 -57.75 -4.80
CA THR A 42 -0.24 -58.14 -5.76
C THR A 42 -1.38 -59.13 -5.40
N SER A 43 -2.63 -58.67 -5.51
CA SER A 43 -3.70 -59.32 -6.31
C SER A 43 -4.94 -58.42 -6.46
N HIS A 44 -5.55 -58.51 -7.64
CA HIS A 44 -6.83 -57.91 -8.03
C HIS A 44 -8.00 -58.39 -7.16
N LEU A 45 -8.96 -57.52 -6.82
CA LEU A 45 -10.39 -57.70 -7.14
C LEU A 45 -11.26 -56.55 -6.60
N ASP A 46 -11.90 -55.93 -7.57
CA ASP A 46 -13.17 -55.21 -7.68
C ASP A 46 -14.27 -55.26 -6.60
N LEU A 47 -15.06 -54.18 -6.69
CA LEU A 47 -16.52 -54.03 -6.52
C LEU A 47 -17.13 -53.77 -5.12
N GLN A 48 -17.73 -52.58 -5.06
CA GLN A 48 -19.10 -52.29 -4.58
C GLN A 48 -19.39 -52.46 -3.09
N ALA A 49 -20.35 -51.76 -2.48
CA ALA A 49 -21.18 -50.59 -2.73
C ALA A 49 -22.00 -50.41 -1.44
N SER A 50 -22.78 -49.33 -1.38
CA SER A 50 -23.96 -49.16 -0.51
C SER A 50 -23.67 -48.84 0.97
N THR A 51 -23.76 -47.56 1.36
CA THR A 51 -24.97 -46.82 1.79
C THR A 51 -25.62 -47.36 3.07
N SER A 52 -25.47 -46.63 4.19
CA SER A 52 -26.59 -45.97 4.91
C SER A 52 -26.15 -45.42 6.28
N LEU A 53 -26.37 -44.10 6.41
CA LEU A 53 -26.74 -43.24 7.56
C LEU A 53 -27.41 -43.94 8.80
N PRO A 54 -27.69 -43.29 9.97
CA PRO A 54 -27.33 -41.96 10.51
C PRO A 54 -27.14 -41.85 12.09
N ILE A 55 -26.84 -40.63 12.58
CA ILE A 55 -27.21 -39.99 13.89
C ILE A 55 -26.59 -40.49 15.24
N SER A 56 -25.73 -39.63 15.83
CA SER A 56 -25.75 -38.96 17.17
C SER A 56 -26.40 -39.61 18.43
N PRO A 57 -26.20 -39.05 19.65
CA PRO A 57 -25.02 -39.09 20.53
C PRO A 57 -25.37 -39.77 21.89
N HIS A 58 -24.37 -40.15 22.69
CA HIS A 58 -24.33 -40.13 24.17
C HIS A 58 -23.53 -41.29 24.78
N ALA A 59 -22.56 -40.88 25.61
CA ALA A 59 -22.07 -41.51 26.84
C ALA A 59 -21.75 -43.01 26.83
N VAL A 60 -20.45 -43.31 26.77
CA VAL A 60 -19.90 -44.54 27.35
C VAL A 60 -19.04 -44.14 28.54
N THR A 61 -19.54 -44.45 29.74
CA THR A 61 -18.78 -44.51 30.99
C THR A 61 -17.80 -45.68 30.91
N TRP A 62 -16.52 -45.45 31.17
CA TRP A 62 -15.52 -46.50 31.35
C TRP A 62 -15.33 -46.80 32.84
N SER A 63 -15.64 -48.04 33.22
CA SER A 63 -15.20 -48.66 34.47
C SER A 63 -14.08 -49.65 34.15
N GLY A 64 -12.96 -49.56 34.86
CA GLY A 64 -12.14 -50.72 35.16
C GLY A 64 -10.66 -50.65 34.78
N ALA A 65 -9.86 -51.08 35.76
CA ALA A 65 -8.47 -51.53 35.72
C ALA A 65 -7.38 -50.45 35.73
N GLY A 66 -6.73 -50.36 36.90
CA GLY A 66 -5.58 -49.52 37.14
C GLY A 66 -4.39 -49.90 36.27
N HIS A 67 -3.79 -48.88 35.68
CA HIS A 67 -2.36 -48.81 35.48
C HIS A 67 -1.90 -47.43 35.94
N ASP A 68 -1.11 -47.44 37.00
CA ASP A 68 -0.34 -46.31 37.47
C ASP A 68 0.72 -45.99 36.40
N VAL A 69 0.41 -45.06 35.50
CA VAL A 69 1.38 -44.51 34.55
C VAL A 69 1.81 -43.15 35.09
N THR A 70 2.81 -43.17 35.98
CA THR A 70 3.66 -42.00 36.18
C THR A 70 4.36 -41.71 34.84
N GLU A 71 3.83 -40.75 34.09
CA GLU A 71 4.48 -40.20 32.88
C GLU A 71 5.83 -39.59 33.28
N ARG A 72 6.91 -40.38 33.14
CA ARG A 72 8.26 -39.82 33.14
C ARG A 72 8.45 -39.08 31.82
N ALA A 73 8.51 -37.75 31.88
CA ALA A 73 8.99 -36.95 30.77
C ALA A 73 10.37 -37.48 30.33
N THR A 74 10.45 -37.99 29.10
CA THR A 74 11.71 -38.48 28.54
C THR A 74 12.71 -37.33 28.46
N SER A 75 14.00 -37.63 28.57
CA SER A 75 15.07 -36.62 28.45
C SER A 75 14.98 -35.82 27.15
N GLU A 76 14.51 -36.46 26.07
CA GLU A 76 14.24 -35.87 24.76
C GLU A 76 13.04 -34.92 24.78
N GLY A 77 11.93 -35.28 25.43
CA GLY A 77 10.77 -34.39 25.57
C GLY A 77 11.09 -33.12 26.36
N MET A 78 11.91 -33.26 27.42
CA MET A 78 12.44 -32.12 28.18
C MET A 78 13.43 -31.27 27.36
N GLN A 79 14.15 -31.85 26.41
CA GLN A 79 15.05 -31.12 25.52
C GLN A 79 14.26 -30.28 24.50
N HIS A 80 13.25 -30.84 23.85
CA HIS A 80 12.40 -30.08 22.92
C HIS A 80 11.62 -28.95 23.61
N LEU A 81 11.15 -29.17 24.84
CA LEU A 81 10.53 -28.11 25.65
C LEU A 81 11.51 -26.96 25.95
N ARG A 82 12.77 -27.28 26.27
CA ARG A 82 13.84 -26.28 26.47
C ARG A 82 14.18 -25.53 25.19
N GLU A 83 14.23 -26.22 24.06
CA GLU A 83 14.46 -25.61 22.74
C GLU A 83 13.32 -24.66 22.35
N PHE A 84 12.07 -25.09 22.55
CA PHE A 84 10.90 -24.24 22.31
C PHE A 84 10.86 -23.04 23.24
N GLN A 85 11.13 -23.23 24.54
CA GLN A 85 11.21 -22.13 25.50
C GLN A 85 12.35 -21.16 25.17
N SER A 86 13.51 -21.67 24.75
CA SER A 86 14.64 -20.86 24.30
C SER A 86 14.30 -20.04 23.06
N ALA A 87 13.65 -20.67 22.07
CA ALA A 87 13.15 -19.97 20.89
C ALA A 87 12.12 -18.89 21.27
N ALA A 88 11.14 -19.22 22.11
CA ALA A 88 10.15 -18.26 22.60
C ALA A 88 10.80 -17.11 23.38
N HIS A 89 11.83 -17.38 24.20
CA HIS A 89 12.59 -16.36 24.93
C HIS A 89 13.43 -15.49 23.98
N HIS A 90 14.01 -16.08 22.93
CA HIS A 90 14.71 -15.36 21.87
C HIS A 90 13.73 -14.44 21.13
N TYR A 91 12.57 -14.94 20.73
CA TYR A 91 11.55 -14.13 20.06
C TYR A 91 11.03 -13.02 20.98
N TRP A 92 10.84 -13.31 22.27
CA TRP A 92 10.44 -12.32 23.27
C TRP A 92 11.50 -11.22 23.48
N ARG A 93 12.78 -11.58 23.60
CA ARG A 93 13.88 -10.61 23.67
C ARG A 93 13.97 -9.77 22.41
N LYS A 94 13.84 -10.39 21.24
CA LYS A 94 13.78 -9.67 19.96
C LYS A 94 12.58 -8.71 19.92
N LEU A 95 11.42 -9.11 20.45
CA LEU A 95 10.24 -8.27 20.59
C LEU A 95 10.47 -7.11 21.57
N GLN A 96 11.14 -7.36 22.69
CA GLN A 96 11.53 -6.33 23.65
C GLN A 96 12.54 -5.34 23.05
N ASP A 97 13.53 -5.81 22.31
CA ASP A 97 14.50 -4.97 21.60
C ASP A 97 13.81 -4.11 20.54
N LEU A 98 12.81 -4.67 19.82
CA LEU A 98 11.95 -3.92 18.90
C LEU A 98 11.10 -2.86 19.61
N LEU A 99 10.57 -3.17 20.80
CA LEU A 99 9.81 -2.23 21.63
C LEU A 99 10.68 -1.16 22.28
N VAL A 100 11.96 -1.44 22.55
CA VAL A 100 12.94 -0.45 23.06
C VAL A 100 13.46 0.44 21.93
N ALA A 101 13.66 -0.12 20.72
CA ALA A 101 14.00 0.65 19.52
C ALA A 101 12.89 1.63 19.13
N ARG A 102 11.61 1.27 19.38
CA ARG A 102 10.42 2.14 19.20
C ARG A 102 10.52 3.47 19.96
N ASN A 103 11.23 3.53 21.09
CA ASN A 103 11.41 4.75 21.88
C ASN A 103 12.63 5.59 21.46
N ARG A 104 13.41 5.19 20.44
CA ARG A 104 14.67 5.87 20.08
C ARG A 104 14.90 6.14 18.59
N ALA A 105 14.15 5.53 17.67
CA ALA A 105 14.26 5.89 16.27
C ALA A 105 13.65 7.29 16.05
N LYS A 106 14.48 8.34 16.19
CA LYS A 106 14.14 9.67 15.68
C LYS A 106 13.93 9.51 14.17
N PHE A 107 12.72 9.80 13.69
CA PHE A 107 12.48 9.90 12.27
C PHE A 107 13.40 10.96 11.64
N PRO A 108 13.61 10.92 10.32
CA PRO A 108 14.49 11.87 9.64
C PRO A 108 14.13 13.31 10.03
N SER A 109 15.09 14.03 10.59
CA SER A 109 15.01 15.46 10.88
C SER A 109 16.06 16.19 10.06
N VAL A 110 15.70 17.33 9.50
CA VAL A 110 16.58 18.21 8.74
C VAL A 110 17.41 19.02 9.73
N SER A 111 18.68 18.63 9.89
CA SER A 111 19.55 19.25 10.90
C SER A 111 20.02 20.66 10.53
N TYR A 112 19.99 21.01 9.25
CA TYR A 112 20.55 22.25 8.70
C TYR A 112 19.51 23.33 8.38
N TRP A 113 18.23 23.06 8.65
CA TRP A 113 17.13 24.00 8.42
C TRP A 113 15.98 23.72 9.37
N ASN A 114 15.38 24.77 9.94
CA ASN A 114 14.17 24.60 10.74
C ASN A 114 12.94 24.46 9.83
N CYS A 115 12.55 23.21 9.56
CA CYS A 115 11.39 22.93 8.74
C CYS A 115 10.06 23.34 9.39
N SER A 116 9.99 23.40 10.74
CA SER A 116 8.75 23.69 11.46
C SER A 116 8.12 25.04 11.13
N CYS A 117 8.96 26.03 10.76
CA CYS A 117 8.53 27.34 10.28
C CYS A 117 7.58 27.27 9.06
N LEU A 118 7.63 26.18 8.28
CA LEU A 118 6.79 26.01 7.08
C LEU A 118 5.35 25.57 7.41
N TRP A 119 5.08 25.04 8.61
CA TRP A 119 3.74 24.53 8.98
C TRP A 119 3.19 25.04 10.32
N GLU A 120 4.00 25.66 11.19
CA GLU A 120 3.55 26.15 12.51
C GLU A 120 3.04 27.60 12.54
N SER A 121 3.11 28.34 11.42
CA SER A 121 2.71 29.75 11.19
C SER A 121 3.79 30.83 11.42
N ASP A 122 4.51 31.16 10.33
CA ASP A 122 4.85 32.52 9.82
C ASP A 122 5.73 32.33 8.56
N ALA A 123 5.12 31.73 7.53
CA ALA A 123 5.83 31.35 6.31
C ALA A 123 6.39 32.57 5.55
N ASP A 124 5.82 33.75 5.74
CA ASP A 124 6.18 34.96 5.00
C ASP A 124 7.38 35.72 5.62
N ASN A 125 7.70 35.50 6.91
CA ASN A 125 8.75 36.27 7.62
C ASN A 125 10.11 35.55 7.76
N HIS A 126 10.20 34.24 7.49
CA HIS A 126 11.41 33.45 7.80
C HIS A 126 12.14 32.86 6.60
N THR A 127 11.67 33.10 5.37
CA THR A 127 12.11 32.33 4.20
C THR A 127 13.12 33.02 3.29
N GLY A 128 13.59 34.22 3.64
CA GLY A 128 14.52 35.00 2.81
C GLY A 128 15.82 34.29 2.42
N ASN A 129 16.25 33.29 3.20
CA ASN A 129 17.46 32.49 2.93
C ASN A 129 17.19 31.07 2.39
N ALA A 130 15.93 30.62 2.27
CA ALA A 130 15.61 29.25 1.90
C ALA A 130 15.96 28.92 0.42
N THR A 131 15.98 29.94 -0.44
CA THR A 131 16.36 29.86 -1.87
C THR A 131 17.87 29.76 -2.08
N LEU A 132 18.69 30.15 -1.10
CA LEU A 132 20.16 30.07 -1.17
C LEU A 132 20.70 28.70 -0.71
N LEU A 133 19.91 27.95 0.07
CA LEU A 133 20.29 26.62 0.59
C LEU A 133 20.09 25.49 -0.43
N THR A 134 19.54 25.77 -1.61
CA THR A 134 19.13 24.75 -2.58
C THR A 134 20.24 24.27 -3.52
N THR A 135 21.46 24.83 -3.46
CA THR A 135 22.53 24.50 -4.42
C THR A 135 23.66 23.63 -3.86
N ASN A 136 23.77 23.46 -2.53
CA ASN A 136 24.88 22.75 -1.87
C ASN A 136 24.47 21.52 -1.05
N VAL A 137 23.27 20.96 -1.28
CA VAL A 137 22.87 19.73 -0.59
C VAL A 137 23.48 18.52 -1.28
N THR A 138 24.40 17.86 -0.59
CA THR A 138 25.00 16.59 -1.03
C THR A 138 23.91 15.53 -1.09
N ARG A 139 23.86 14.77 -2.19
CA ARG A 139 22.93 13.64 -2.34
C ARG A 139 23.10 12.69 -1.16
N LEU A 140 22.06 12.54 -0.33
CA LEU A 140 22.15 11.81 0.95
C LEU A 140 22.58 10.36 0.78
N LYS A 141 22.01 9.63 -0.20
CA LYS A 141 22.38 8.23 -0.49
C LYS A 141 22.41 7.91 -1.99
N THR A 142 23.38 7.08 -2.34
CA THR A 142 23.59 6.48 -3.67
C THR A 142 23.01 5.08 -3.73
N PRO A 143 22.83 4.49 -4.93
CA PRO A 143 22.48 3.07 -5.05
C PRO A 143 23.45 2.13 -4.33
N GLN A 144 24.74 2.46 -4.26
CA GLN A 144 25.77 1.67 -3.59
C GLN A 144 25.60 1.67 -2.07
N ASP A 145 25.20 2.79 -1.48
CA ASP A 145 24.90 2.88 -0.05
C ASP A 145 23.76 1.93 0.32
N TYR A 146 22.72 1.86 -0.53
CA TYR A 146 21.62 0.91 -0.34
C TYR A 146 22.06 -0.54 -0.49
N LEU A 147 23.00 -0.88 -1.38
CA LEU A 147 23.56 -2.24 -1.45
C LEU A 147 24.27 -2.62 -0.15
N ALA A 148 25.05 -1.70 0.44
CA ALA A 148 25.74 -1.95 1.69
C ALA A 148 24.76 -2.10 2.87
N GLU A 149 23.77 -1.21 2.98
CA GLU A 149 22.81 -1.22 4.09
C GLU A 149 21.90 -2.45 4.08
N THR A 150 21.52 -2.94 2.89
CA THR A 150 20.60 -4.07 2.73
C THR A 150 21.27 -5.44 2.92
N GLN A 151 22.60 -5.51 3.08
CA GLN A 151 23.28 -6.73 3.52
C GLN A 151 22.76 -7.24 4.87
N ASN A 152 22.25 -6.33 5.71
CA ASN A 152 21.55 -6.67 6.95
C ASN A 152 20.13 -6.10 6.91
N CYS A 153 19.19 -6.87 6.37
CA CYS A 153 17.79 -6.45 6.27
C CYS A 153 17.16 -6.09 7.62
N THR A 154 17.53 -6.77 8.71
CA THR A 154 17.02 -6.41 10.04
C THR A 154 17.46 -4.99 10.41
N ARG A 155 18.74 -4.67 10.21
CA ARG A 155 19.27 -3.33 10.47
C ARG A 155 18.65 -2.30 9.51
N PHE A 156 18.58 -2.61 8.22
CA PHE A 156 18.00 -1.73 7.21
C PHE A 156 16.55 -1.35 7.54
N VAL A 157 15.71 -2.32 7.90
CA VAL A 157 14.31 -2.08 8.22
C VAL A 157 14.17 -1.29 9.54
N LEU A 158 14.89 -1.68 10.59
CA LEU A 158 14.75 -1.07 11.92
C LEU A 158 15.36 0.33 12.01
N HIS A 159 16.56 0.52 11.46
CA HIS A 159 17.24 1.82 11.49
C HIS A 159 16.89 2.70 10.29
N GLY A 160 16.39 2.11 9.20
CA GLY A 160 15.88 2.83 8.05
C GLY A 160 14.46 3.36 8.25
N GLY A 161 13.90 3.37 9.46
CA GLY A 161 12.64 4.07 9.76
C GLY A 161 11.37 3.44 9.17
N PHE A 162 11.39 2.16 8.81
CA PHE A 162 10.18 1.45 8.36
C PHE A 162 9.28 1.12 9.56
N LYS A 163 7.98 1.41 9.43
CA LYS A 163 6.99 1.18 10.51
C LYS A 163 6.48 -0.26 10.49
N MET A 164 7.07 -1.12 11.34
CA MET A 164 6.83 -2.57 11.33
C MET A 164 5.80 -3.11 12.35
N ALA A 165 5.50 -2.41 13.45
CA ALA A 165 4.73 -3.00 14.56
C ALA A 165 3.66 -2.08 15.18
N ALA A 166 3.88 -0.76 15.21
CA ALA A 166 2.89 0.18 15.74
C ALA A 166 1.85 0.48 14.66
N VAL A 167 0.79 -0.33 14.58
CA VAL A 167 -0.32 -0.18 13.64
C VAL A 167 -1.63 -0.26 14.42
N SER A 168 -2.57 0.62 14.11
CA SER A 168 -3.90 0.61 14.73
C SER A 168 -4.79 -0.52 14.20
N GLU A 169 -5.81 -0.93 14.97
CA GLU A 169 -6.77 -1.95 14.53
C GLU A 169 -7.53 -1.54 13.25
N GLU A 170 -7.85 -0.25 13.12
CA GLU A 170 -8.48 0.31 11.91
C GLU A 170 -7.58 0.13 10.66
N GLU A 171 -6.27 0.34 10.78
CA GLU A 171 -5.32 0.14 9.69
C GLU A 171 -5.23 -1.36 9.31
N LEU A 172 -5.14 -2.25 10.31
CA LEU A 172 -5.08 -3.70 10.07
C LEU A 172 -6.34 -4.22 9.36
N ALA A 173 -7.52 -3.67 9.67
CA ALA A 173 -8.79 -4.04 9.05
C ALA A 173 -8.99 -3.48 7.63
N PHE A 174 -8.15 -2.52 7.21
CA PHE A 174 -8.26 -1.81 5.93
C PHE A 174 -6.94 -1.83 5.13
N PRO A 175 -6.44 -2.99 4.68
CA PRO A 175 -5.20 -3.02 3.91
C PRO A 175 -5.28 -2.25 2.60
N LEU A 176 -4.22 -1.55 2.25
CA LEU A 176 -4.08 -0.79 1.01
C LEU A 176 -3.12 -1.47 0.05
N ALA A 177 -3.35 -1.27 -1.25
CA ALA A 177 -2.46 -1.71 -2.32
C ALA A 177 -1.83 -0.51 -3.03
N PHE A 178 -0.53 -0.57 -3.26
CA PHE A 178 0.22 0.47 -3.95
C PHE A 178 0.95 -0.09 -5.16
N SER A 179 0.94 0.63 -6.28
CA SER A 179 1.94 0.47 -7.33
C SER A 179 2.92 1.64 -7.30
N LEU A 180 4.20 1.36 -7.54
CA LEU A 180 5.26 2.37 -7.65
C LEU A 180 5.98 2.17 -8.98
N LEU A 181 5.71 3.04 -9.95
CA LEU A 181 6.42 3.07 -11.23
C LEU A 181 7.64 3.99 -11.10
N VAL A 182 8.84 3.42 -11.14
CA VAL A 182 10.10 4.11 -10.83
C VAL A 182 11.12 3.97 -11.96
N TYR A 183 11.98 4.97 -12.12
CA TYR A 183 13.00 4.94 -13.17
C TYR A 183 14.33 5.64 -12.80
N LYS A 184 14.37 6.39 -11.70
CA LYS A 184 15.54 7.12 -11.24
C LYS A 184 15.46 7.41 -9.75
N ASP A 185 16.55 7.96 -9.21
CA ASP A 185 16.64 8.50 -7.85
C ASP A 185 16.21 7.50 -6.76
N LEU A 186 17.00 6.42 -6.60
CA LEU A 186 16.67 5.34 -5.67
C LEU A 186 16.43 5.83 -4.24
N ASP A 187 17.19 6.80 -3.75
CA ASP A 187 16.96 7.37 -2.42
C ASP A 187 15.55 7.94 -2.25
N GLN A 188 15.06 8.68 -3.24
CA GLN A 188 13.70 9.21 -3.24
C GLN A 188 12.66 8.08 -3.28
N VAL A 189 12.93 7.01 -4.05
CA VAL A 189 12.08 5.82 -4.09
C VAL A 189 12.00 5.13 -2.73
N VAL A 190 13.13 4.93 -2.05
CA VAL A 190 13.16 4.28 -0.74
C VAL A 190 12.49 5.14 0.33
N ARG A 191 12.68 6.46 0.29
CA ARG A 191 12.00 7.40 1.21
C ARG A 191 10.49 7.42 1.00
N LEU A 192 10.02 7.45 -0.24
CA LEU A 192 8.60 7.29 -0.55
C LEU A 192 8.06 5.95 -0.04
N LEU A 193 8.75 4.85 -0.36
CA LEU A 193 8.35 3.51 0.07
C LEU A 193 8.25 3.43 1.60
N ARG A 194 9.26 3.93 2.32
CA ARG A 194 9.29 4.01 3.79
C ARG A 194 8.09 4.79 4.35
N ALA A 195 7.74 5.92 3.74
CA ALA A 195 6.62 6.74 4.20
C ALA A 195 5.29 5.99 4.09
N VAL A 196 5.06 5.28 2.98
CA VAL A 196 3.80 4.53 2.74
C VAL A 196 3.81 3.11 3.29
N TYR A 197 4.96 2.56 3.66
CA TYR A 197 5.11 1.16 4.05
C TYR A 197 4.37 0.83 5.35
N ARG A 198 3.59 -0.25 5.32
CA ARG A 198 3.06 -0.96 6.49
C ARG A 198 3.08 -2.47 6.21
N PRO A 199 3.26 -3.33 7.22
CA PRO A 199 3.36 -4.77 7.03
C PRO A 199 2.07 -5.44 6.52
N HIS A 200 0.90 -4.84 6.75
CA HIS A 200 -0.39 -5.38 6.32
C HIS A 200 -0.81 -4.92 4.92
N ASN A 201 -0.23 -3.84 4.41
CA ASN A 201 -0.45 -3.35 3.04
C ASN A 201 0.30 -4.22 2.02
N VAL A 202 0.09 -3.98 0.74
CA VAL A 202 0.78 -4.70 -0.35
C VAL A 202 1.29 -3.74 -1.42
N TYR A 203 2.47 -4.02 -1.97
CA TYR A 203 3.15 -3.10 -2.87
C TYR A 203 3.64 -3.84 -4.12
N CYS A 204 3.43 -3.24 -5.28
CA CYS A 204 4.08 -3.59 -6.53
C CYS A 204 5.05 -2.48 -6.90
N VAL A 205 6.29 -2.81 -7.24
CA VAL A 205 7.25 -1.87 -7.78
C VAL A 205 7.59 -2.29 -9.19
N HIS A 206 7.57 -1.36 -10.14
CA HIS A 206 8.11 -1.57 -11.49
C HIS A 206 9.26 -0.60 -11.71
N ALA A 207 10.39 -1.13 -12.17
CA ALA A 207 11.52 -0.33 -12.62
C ALA A 207 11.55 -0.28 -14.16
N ASP A 208 11.60 0.92 -14.73
CA ASP A 208 11.76 1.11 -16.18
C ASP A 208 13.00 0.37 -16.68
N ARG A 209 12.86 -0.36 -17.78
CA ARG A 209 13.97 -1.09 -18.44
C ARG A 209 15.19 -0.21 -18.73
N LYS A 210 14.97 1.09 -18.94
CA LYS A 210 16.03 2.06 -19.28
C LYS A 210 16.82 2.55 -18.06
N SER A 211 16.41 2.21 -16.85
CA SER A 211 17.18 2.57 -15.66
C SER A 211 18.54 1.87 -15.66
N PRO A 212 19.59 2.49 -15.09
CA PRO A 212 20.91 1.86 -15.01
C PRO A 212 20.88 0.53 -14.24
N ASP A 213 21.77 -0.39 -14.56
CA ASP A 213 21.88 -1.68 -13.86
C ASP A 213 22.11 -1.52 -12.36
N THR A 214 22.86 -0.48 -11.96
CA THR A 214 23.06 -0.13 -10.55
C THR A 214 21.76 0.26 -9.85
N PHE A 215 20.83 0.92 -10.55
CA PHE A 215 19.51 1.20 -10.00
C PHE A 215 18.70 -0.09 -9.83
N HIS A 216 18.68 -0.96 -10.85
CA HIS A 216 17.96 -2.23 -10.80
C HIS A 216 18.50 -3.17 -9.71
N SER A 217 19.83 -3.33 -9.61
CA SER A 217 20.45 -4.22 -8.63
C SER A 217 20.20 -3.73 -7.21
N SER A 218 20.42 -2.43 -6.93
CA SER A 218 20.16 -1.86 -5.61
C SER A 218 18.69 -1.90 -5.22
N LEU A 219 17.76 -1.64 -6.17
CA LEU A 219 16.33 -1.74 -5.90
C LEU A 219 15.92 -3.17 -5.53
N ARG A 220 16.48 -4.19 -6.20
CA ARG A 220 16.22 -5.61 -5.84
C ARG A 220 16.62 -5.92 -4.40
N HIS A 221 17.78 -5.42 -3.94
CA HIS A 221 18.23 -5.63 -2.57
C HIS A 221 17.40 -4.87 -1.53
N VAL A 222 16.90 -3.68 -1.87
CA VAL A 222 15.93 -2.97 -1.01
C VAL A 222 14.64 -3.78 -0.87
N ILE A 223 14.09 -4.25 -2.00
CA ILE A 223 12.83 -4.99 -2.03
C ILE A 223 12.96 -6.33 -1.31
N SER A 224 14.10 -7.03 -1.40
CA SER A 224 14.30 -8.31 -0.71
C SER A 224 14.25 -8.20 0.81
N CYS A 225 14.43 -6.99 1.37
CA CYS A 225 14.26 -6.73 2.80
C CYS A 225 12.82 -6.44 3.24
N LEU A 226 11.87 -6.36 2.30
CA LEU A 226 10.49 -5.92 2.56
C LEU A 226 9.50 -7.00 2.05
N PRO A 227 9.00 -7.91 2.92
CA PRO A 227 8.35 -9.15 2.51
C PRO A 227 7.02 -8.98 1.74
N ASN A 228 6.34 -7.85 1.91
CA ASN A 228 5.07 -7.52 1.24
C ASN A 228 5.24 -6.51 0.08
N VAL A 229 6.49 -6.30 -0.36
CA VAL A 229 6.83 -5.50 -1.54
C VAL A 229 7.30 -6.46 -2.64
N MET A 230 6.61 -6.44 -3.78
CA MET A 230 6.91 -7.29 -4.93
C MET A 230 7.51 -6.46 -6.05
N LEU A 231 8.63 -6.90 -6.61
CA LEU A 231 9.17 -6.33 -7.84
C LEU A 231 8.47 -6.99 -9.03
N LEU A 232 8.00 -6.19 -9.99
CA LEU A 232 7.46 -6.70 -11.24
C LEU A 232 8.60 -7.24 -12.11
N ASP A 233 8.57 -8.54 -12.41
CA ASP A 233 9.60 -9.22 -13.22
C ASP A 233 9.73 -8.64 -14.63
N THR A 234 8.61 -8.16 -15.19
CA THR A 234 8.59 -7.59 -16.53
C THR A 234 9.12 -6.14 -16.52
N ALA A 235 10.37 -5.97 -16.93
CA ALA A 235 10.96 -4.65 -17.17
C ALA A 235 10.42 -4.05 -18.50
N VAL A 236 9.36 -3.25 -18.41
CA VAL A 236 8.81 -2.47 -19.53
C VAL A 236 9.73 -1.28 -19.86
N ASP A 237 10.06 -1.07 -21.12
CA ASP A 237 10.62 0.20 -21.62
C ASP A 237 9.50 1.25 -21.75
N VAL A 238 9.48 2.21 -20.83
CA VAL A 238 8.39 3.18 -20.74
C VAL A 238 8.61 4.36 -21.68
N GLN A 239 7.90 4.38 -22.80
CA GLN A 239 7.90 5.48 -23.75
C GLN A 239 6.76 6.47 -23.45
N TRP A 240 7.11 7.75 -23.26
CA TRP A 240 6.15 8.78 -22.86
C TRP A 240 5.03 8.96 -23.90
N GLY A 241 3.79 9.04 -23.44
CA GLY A 241 2.59 9.23 -24.26
C GLY A 241 2.17 8.01 -25.09
N ARG A 242 2.78 6.84 -24.84
CA ARG A 242 2.43 5.54 -25.44
C ARG A 242 1.87 4.60 -24.38
N TYR A 243 1.27 3.49 -24.85
CA TYR A 243 0.73 2.43 -23.99
C TYR A 243 1.72 1.87 -22.95
N SER A 244 3.02 1.94 -23.23
CA SER A 244 4.07 1.54 -22.31
C SER A 244 4.04 2.25 -20.95
N VAL A 245 3.38 3.41 -20.82
CA VAL A 245 3.13 4.06 -19.52
C VAL A 245 2.06 3.32 -18.72
N LEU A 246 0.97 2.92 -19.36
CA LEU A 246 -0.15 2.21 -18.74
C LEU A 246 0.15 0.72 -18.51
N LYS A 247 0.95 0.09 -19.36
CA LYS A 247 1.27 -1.34 -19.30
C LYS A 247 1.76 -1.81 -17.91
N PRO A 248 2.82 -1.23 -17.31
CA PRO A 248 3.29 -1.69 -16.00
C PRO A 248 2.27 -1.45 -14.89
N GLU A 249 1.41 -0.43 -15.01
CA GLU A 249 0.30 -0.18 -14.09
C GLU A 249 -0.70 -1.36 -14.07
N ILE A 250 -1.11 -1.83 -15.26
CA ILE A 250 -2.02 -2.97 -15.40
C ILE A 250 -1.37 -4.26 -14.89
N LEU A 251 -0.08 -4.45 -15.13
CA LEU A 251 0.66 -5.61 -14.63
C LEU A 251 0.78 -5.58 -13.09
N CYS A 252 1.09 -4.43 -12.51
CA CYS A 252 1.07 -4.24 -11.05
C CYS A 252 -0.32 -4.51 -10.48
N LEU A 253 -1.37 -3.96 -11.08
CA LEU A 253 -2.75 -4.15 -10.63
C LEU A 253 -3.13 -5.64 -10.61
N ARG A 254 -2.72 -6.41 -11.63
CA ARG A 254 -2.92 -7.86 -11.69
C ARG A 254 -2.19 -8.58 -10.56
N MET A 255 -0.90 -8.30 -10.38
CA MET A 255 -0.10 -8.94 -9.33
C MET A 255 -0.66 -8.63 -7.92
N LEU A 256 -1.05 -7.37 -7.68
CA LEU A 256 -1.66 -6.95 -6.43
C LEU A 256 -3.03 -7.61 -6.21
N TRP A 257 -3.87 -7.75 -7.24
CA TRP A 257 -5.18 -8.38 -7.12
C TRP A 257 -5.08 -9.87 -6.77
N GLN A 258 -4.06 -10.57 -7.32
CA GLN A 258 -3.77 -11.98 -7.07
C GLN A 258 -3.15 -12.24 -5.68
N HIS A 259 -2.65 -11.21 -5.02
CA HIS A 259 -2.06 -11.34 -3.69
C HIS A 259 -3.08 -11.86 -2.65
N ALA A 260 -2.61 -12.61 -1.66
CA ALA A 260 -3.45 -13.22 -0.62
C ALA A 260 -4.21 -12.17 0.21
N THR A 261 -3.55 -11.07 0.56
CA THR A 261 -4.15 -9.92 1.25
C THR A 261 -5.30 -9.32 0.46
N LYS A 262 -6.49 -9.34 1.06
CA LYS A 262 -7.69 -8.70 0.50
C LYS A 262 -7.69 -7.20 0.85
N TRP A 263 -6.91 -6.44 0.08
CA TRP A 263 -6.85 -4.99 0.20
C TRP A 263 -8.16 -4.31 -0.22
N ARG A 264 -8.34 -3.04 0.15
CA ARG A 264 -9.58 -2.28 -0.04
C ARG A 264 -9.50 -1.29 -1.19
N TYR A 265 -8.36 -0.60 -1.28
CA TYR A 265 -8.11 0.42 -2.29
C TYR A 265 -6.72 0.25 -2.91
N PHE A 266 -6.66 0.55 -4.20
CA PHE A 266 -5.46 0.63 -5.01
C PHE A 266 -5.08 2.10 -5.23
N ILE A 267 -3.80 2.42 -5.02
CA ILE A 267 -3.24 3.76 -5.16
C ILE A 267 -1.98 3.64 -6.03
N ASN A 268 -1.97 4.25 -7.21
CA ASN A 268 -0.77 4.26 -8.02
C ASN A 268 0.13 5.47 -7.76
N LEU A 269 1.43 5.22 -7.70
CA LEU A 269 2.46 6.20 -7.40
C LEU A 269 3.58 6.14 -8.45
N THR A 270 4.31 7.24 -8.54
CA THR A 270 5.57 7.37 -9.27
C THR A 270 6.69 7.72 -8.30
N GLY A 271 7.94 7.45 -8.68
CA GLY A 271 9.11 7.68 -7.81
C GLY A 271 9.36 9.14 -7.38
N GLN A 272 8.61 10.11 -7.90
CA GLN A 272 8.78 11.55 -7.64
C GLN A 272 7.62 12.15 -6.82
N GLU A 273 6.93 11.33 -6.04
CA GLU A 273 5.80 11.73 -5.20
C GLU A 273 6.14 11.62 -3.71
N PHE A 274 5.27 12.22 -2.87
CA PHE A 274 5.32 12.06 -1.42
C PHE A 274 3.91 12.12 -0.82
N PRO A 275 3.59 11.31 0.22
CA PRO A 275 2.30 11.36 0.89
C PRO A 275 2.09 12.68 1.64
N LEU A 276 0.85 13.17 1.60
CA LEU A 276 0.35 14.30 2.41
C LEU A 276 -0.57 13.83 3.55
N LYS A 277 -0.86 12.53 3.60
CA LYS A 277 -1.69 11.87 4.60
C LYS A 277 -0.95 10.63 5.10
N THR A 278 -0.93 10.41 6.41
CA THR A 278 -0.38 9.20 7.02
C THR A 278 -1.20 7.98 6.59
N ASN A 279 -0.67 6.77 6.79
CA ASN A 279 -1.44 5.56 6.47
C ASN A 279 -2.78 5.50 7.23
N LYS A 280 -2.80 5.93 8.49
CA LYS A 280 -4.02 6.02 9.30
C LYS A 280 -5.01 7.02 8.72
N GLU A 281 -4.58 8.22 8.36
CA GLU A 281 -5.44 9.20 7.69
C GLU A 281 -5.94 8.68 6.33
N LEU A 282 -5.10 8.01 5.54
CA LEU A 282 -5.51 7.36 4.29
C LEU A 282 -6.62 6.34 4.54
N VAL A 283 -6.47 5.48 5.55
CA VAL A 283 -7.51 4.49 5.92
C VAL A 283 -8.82 5.17 6.30
N GLN A 284 -8.78 6.23 7.10
CA GLN A 284 -9.97 6.99 7.49
C GLN A 284 -10.67 7.65 6.30
N ILE A 285 -9.90 8.31 5.43
CA ILE A 285 -10.42 8.95 4.21
C ILE A 285 -11.02 7.92 3.24
N LEU A 286 -10.31 6.82 2.98
CA LEU A 286 -10.75 5.82 2.02
C LEU A 286 -11.92 4.97 2.54
N THR A 287 -12.05 4.86 3.87
CA THR A 287 -13.28 4.34 4.49
C THR A 287 -14.46 5.27 4.21
N ALA A 288 -14.27 6.59 4.34
CA ALA A 288 -15.28 7.60 4.04
C ALA A 288 -15.67 7.66 2.55
N PHE A 289 -14.83 7.14 1.65
CA PHE A 289 -15.19 7.02 0.23
C PHE A 289 -16.30 6.00 -0.04
N ARG A 290 -16.60 5.08 0.89
CA ARG A 290 -17.70 4.10 0.79
C ARG A 290 -17.70 3.31 -0.54
N GLY A 291 -16.52 2.99 -1.07
CA GLY A 291 -16.35 2.27 -2.34
C GLY A 291 -16.27 3.16 -3.59
N ALA A 292 -16.42 4.48 -3.47
CA ALA A 292 -16.22 5.40 -4.59
C ALA A 292 -14.76 5.37 -5.08
N ASN A 293 -14.57 5.60 -6.37
CA ASN A 293 -13.25 5.80 -6.96
C ASN A 293 -12.95 7.29 -7.09
N ASP A 294 -11.74 7.68 -6.74
CA ASP A 294 -11.20 9.01 -6.96
C ASP A 294 -10.36 8.99 -8.25
N ILE A 295 -11.07 9.14 -9.36
CA ILE A 295 -10.54 9.13 -10.72
C ILE A 295 -11.06 10.38 -11.43
N ARG A 296 -10.16 11.25 -11.89
CA ARG A 296 -10.54 12.45 -12.63
C ARG A 296 -11.06 12.10 -14.03
N GLY A 297 -12.07 12.83 -14.50
CA GLY A 297 -12.56 12.74 -15.88
C GLY A 297 -13.15 14.04 -16.37
N THR A 298 -12.93 14.33 -17.66
CA THR A 298 -13.55 15.42 -18.42
C THR A 298 -13.73 15.00 -19.88
N GLN A 299 -14.81 15.46 -20.50
CA GLN A 299 -15.10 15.27 -21.93
C GLN A 299 -14.90 16.58 -22.73
N HIS A 300 -14.16 17.55 -22.18
CA HIS A 300 -13.95 18.83 -22.85
C HIS A 300 -13.35 18.63 -24.27
N PRO A 301 -13.96 19.22 -25.33
CA PRO A 301 -13.55 19.02 -26.72
C PRO A 301 -12.07 19.29 -27.04
N ARG A 302 -11.38 20.15 -26.27
CA ARG A 302 -9.94 20.46 -26.42
C ARG A 302 -9.03 19.23 -26.37
N PHE A 303 -9.47 18.15 -25.73
CA PHE A 303 -8.68 16.92 -25.59
C PHE A 303 -8.99 15.87 -26.67
N SER A 304 -10.07 16.07 -27.46
CA SER A 304 -10.56 15.09 -28.44
C SER A 304 -9.50 14.66 -29.46
N GLY A 305 -8.58 15.55 -29.84
CA GLY A 305 -7.49 15.26 -30.77
C GLY A 305 -6.57 14.10 -30.34
N ARG A 306 -6.61 13.68 -29.07
CA ARG A 306 -5.83 12.53 -28.55
C ARG A 306 -6.36 11.17 -28.98
N TRP A 307 -7.66 11.06 -29.28
CA TRP A 307 -8.34 9.80 -29.63
C TRP A 307 -9.26 9.89 -30.86
N LYS A 308 -9.53 11.10 -31.39
CA LYS A 308 -10.47 11.31 -32.51
C LYS A 308 -10.18 10.43 -33.73
N LYS A 309 -8.91 10.17 -34.03
CA LYS A 309 -8.49 9.33 -35.17
C LYS A 309 -8.74 7.83 -34.96
N ASN A 310 -9.02 7.40 -33.73
CA ASN A 310 -9.21 6.00 -33.36
C ASN A 310 -10.66 5.70 -32.98
N LEU A 311 -11.59 6.65 -33.14
CA LEU A 311 -13.00 6.40 -32.92
C LEU A 311 -13.61 5.51 -34.03
N PRO A 312 -14.67 4.73 -33.75
CA PRO A 312 -15.39 4.66 -32.47
C PRO A 312 -14.62 3.87 -31.39
N ALA A 313 -14.81 4.25 -30.13
CA ALA A 313 -14.40 3.39 -29.02
C ALA A 313 -15.35 2.17 -28.93
N PRO A 314 -14.87 1.01 -28.44
CA PRO A 314 -15.71 -0.17 -28.24
C PRO A 314 -16.98 0.14 -27.44
N TYR A 315 -18.07 -0.59 -27.69
CA TYR A 315 -19.35 -0.47 -26.97
C TYR A 315 -19.96 0.94 -26.96
N ASN A 316 -19.64 1.77 -27.96
CA ASN A 316 -20.09 3.17 -28.03
C ASN A 316 -19.71 4.00 -26.79
N LEU A 317 -18.56 3.68 -26.18
CA LEU A 317 -18.08 4.36 -24.98
C LEU A 317 -17.74 5.82 -25.28
N THR A 318 -18.16 6.71 -24.38
CA THR A 318 -17.75 8.11 -24.44
C THR A 318 -16.38 8.26 -23.76
N VAL A 319 -15.37 8.54 -24.59
CA VAL A 319 -13.98 8.64 -24.13
C VAL A 319 -13.80 9.86 -23.23
N SER A 320 -13.21 9.66 -22.06
CA SER A 320 -12.98 10.70 -21.06
C SER A 320 -11.49 10.89 -20.81
N LYS A 321 -11.05 12.15 -20.70
CA LYS A 321 -9.68 12.52 -20.32
C LYS A 321 -9.59 12.63 -18.80
N GLY A 322 -8.64 11.94 -18.19
CA GLY A 322 -8.37 11.94 -16.76
C GLY A 322 -6.96 12.38 -16.38
N ALA A 323 -6.49 11.88 -15.24
CA ALA A 323 -5.11 11.98 -14.79
C ALA A 323 -4.47 10.58 -14.84
N VAL A 324 -3.14 10.53 -14.90
CA VAL A 324 -2.38 9.28 -14.77
C VAL A 324 -2.62 8.61 -13.42
N HIS A 325 -2.77 9.42 -12.37
CA HIS A 325 -2.91 8.93 -11.02
C HIS A 325 -4.37 8.77 -10.61
N ILE A 326 -4.65 7.70 -9.89
CA ILE A 326 -5.97 7.28 -9.45
C ILE A 326 -5.93 6.77 -8.00
N VAL A 327 -7.10 6.75 -7.37
CA VAL A 327 -7.37 5.88 -6.22
C VAL A 327 -8.66 5.13 -6.53
N ALA A 328 -8.58 3.80 -6.55
CA ALA A 328 -9.68 2.95 -7.00
C ALA A 328 -9.97 1.84 -6.01
N SER A 329 -11.25 1.52 -5.84
CA SER A 329 -11.68 0.41 -4.98
C SER A 329 -11.19 -0.94 -5.56
N ARG A 330 -11.05 -1.96 -4.70
CA ARG A 330 -10.73 -3.31 -5.16
C ARG A 330 -11.76 -3.87 -6.13
N ALA A 331 -13.04 -3.51 -5.97
CA ALA A 331 -14.11 -3.91 -6.89
C ALA A 331 -13.95 -3.28 -8.28
N PHE A 332 -13.50 -2.02 -8.36
CA PHE A 332 -13.14 -1.40 -9.63
C PHE A 332 -11.95 -2.09 -10.29
N ALA A 333 -10.91 -2.41 -9.51
CA ALA A 333 -9.76 -3.16 -10.01
C ALA A 333 -10.14 -4.56 -10.53
N ASP A 334 -11.06 -5.23 -9.84
CA ASP A 334 -11.62 -6.51 -10.29
C ASP A 334 -12.30 -6.38 -11.66
N TYR A 335 -13.14 -5.36 -11.84
CA TYR A 335 -13.76 -5.06 -13.13
C TYR A 335 -12.72 -4.80 -14.22
N VAL A 336 -11.69 -3.98 -13.93
CA VAL A 336 -10.61 -3.65 -14.87
C VAL A 336 -9.91 -4.91 -15.39
N LEU A 337 -9.70 -5.90 -14.53
CA LEU A 337 -8.94 -7.11 -14.86
C LEU A 337 -9.78 -8.20 -15.54
N HIS A 338 -11.07 -8.29 -15.21
CA HIS A 338 -11.90 -9.44 -15.62
C HIS A 338 -12.98 -9.10 -16.65
N SER A 339 -13.48 -7.87 -16.69
CA SER A 339 -14.53 -7.47 -17.64
C SER A 339 -14.04 -7.49 -19.09
N ARG A 340 -14.86 -8.03 -19.99
CA ARG A 340 -14.63 -7.98 -21.44
C ARG A 340 -14.59 -6.54 -21.95
N VAL A 341 -15.47 -5.67 -21.44
CA VAL A 341 -15.50 -4.25 -21.81
C VAL A 341 -14.18 -3.57 -21.46
N ALA A 342 -13.62 -3.83 -20.26
CA ALA A 342 -12.34 -3.27 -19.86
C ALA A 342 -11.19 -3.80 -20.73
N ARG A 343 -11.20 -5.09 -21.07
CA ARG A 343 -10.19 -5.72 -21.95
C ARG A 343 -10.20 -5.13 -23.36
N ASP A 344 -11.38 -4.97 -23.95
CA ASP A 344 -11.53 -4.44 -25.31
C ASP A 344 -11.18 -2.95 -25.35
N LEU A 345 -11.58 -2.19 -24.32
CA LEU A 345 -11.16 -0.79 -24.18
C LEU A 345 -9.65 -0.68 -24.00
N LEU A 346 -9.01 -1.58 -23.24
CA LEU A 346 -7.55 -1.58 -23.07
C LEU A 346 -6.85 -1.85 -24.39
N THR A 347 -7.33 -2.83 -25.17
CA THR A 347 -6.82 -3.14 -26.51
C THR A 347 -6.94 -1.92 -27.43
N TRP A 348 -8.11 -1.27 -27.45
CA TRP A 348 -8.31 -0.03 -28.19
C TRP A 348 -7.37 1.09 -27.72
N ALA A 349 -7.21 1.26 -26.41
CA ALA A 349 -6.36 2.28 -25.82
C ALA A 349 -4.87 2.10 -26.19
N THR A 350 -4.43 0.91 -26.59
CA THR A 350 -3.04 0.73 -27.06
C THR A 350 -2.70 1.60 -28.29
N GLN A 351 -3.71 2.01 -29.06
CA GLN A 351 -3.57 2.74 -30.31
C GLN A 351 -3.70 4.27 -30.16
N VAL A 352 -4.14 4.77 -29.00
CA VAL A 352 -4.35 6.20 -28.76
C VAL A 352 -3.14 6.86 -28.09
N ARG A 353 -3.10 8.19 -28.11
CA ARG A 353 -2.08 8.95 -27.39
C ARG A 353 -2.46 9.13 -25.92
N PHE A 354 -1.49 8.95 -25.02
CA PHE A 354 -1.67 9.11 -23.57
C PHE A 354 -2.77 8.19 -22.99
N PRO A 355 -2.77 6.88 -23.26
CA PRO A 355 -3.82 5.97 -22.80
C PRO A 355 -3.96 5.90 -21.28
N GLU A 356 -2.88 6.16 -20.54
CA GLU A 356 -2.87 6.29 -19.08
C GLU A 356 -3.78 7.43 -18.58
N GLU A 357 -3.97 8.48 -19.39
CA GLU A 357 -4.91 9.57 -19.08
C GLU A 357 -6.31 9.32 -19.67
N ILE A 358 -6.61 8.11 -20.18
CA ILE A 358 -7.88 7.80 -20.87
C ILE A 358 -8.55 6.57 -20.28
N PHE A 359 -7.81 5.47 -20.10
CA PHE A 359 -8.35 4.15 -19.82
C PHE A 359 -9.22 4.11 -18.56
N PHE A 360 -8.62 4.39 -17.39
CA PHE A 360 -9.34 4.38 -16.12
C PHE A 360 -10.44 5.45 -16.05
N SER A 361 -10.18 6.62 -16.63
CA SER A 361 -11.13 7.73 -16.66
C SER A 361 -12.39 7.38 -17.46
N THR A 362 -12.23 6.73 -18.61
CA THR A 362 -13.34 6.30 -19.46
C THR A 362 -14.19 5.25 -18.74
N LEU A 363 -13.57 4.25 -18.11
CA LEU A 363 -14.31 3.26 -17.31
C LEU A 363 -15.07 3.90 -16.14
N ASN A 364 -14.48 4.91 -15.49
CA ASN A 364 -15.09 5.56 -14.33
C ASN A 364 -16.23 6.54 -14.65
N HIS A 365 -16.40 6.96 -15.92
CA HIS A 365 -17.34 8.00 -16.31
C HIS A 365 -18.29 7.56 -17.45
N ASN A 366 -18.56 6.27 -17.54
CA ASN A 366 -19.60 5.70 -18.40
C ASN A 366 -20.60 4.93 -17.51
N PRO A 367 -21.57 5.62 -16.87
CA PRO A 367 -22.40 5.02 -15.81
C PRO A 367 -23.27 3.86 -16.27
N HIS A 368 -23.60 3.79 -17.56
CA HIS A 368 -24.33 2.66 -18.16
C HIS A 368 -23.59 1.32 -18.05
N LEU A 369 -22.27 1.34 -17.81
CA LEU A 369 -21.48 0.13 -17.59
C LEU A 369 -21.71 -0.52 -16.22
N GLY A 370 -22.26 0.23 -15.25
CA GLY A 370 -22.41 -0.25 -13.87
C GLY A 370 -21.09 -0.63 -13.20
N VAL A 371 -20.00 0.08 -13.51
CA VAL A 371 -18.68 -0.20 -12.94
C VAL A 371 -18.69 0.13 -11.44
N PRO A 372 -18.19 -0.75 -10.54
CA PRO A 372 -18.18 -0.50 -9.10
C PRO A 372 -17.48 0.80 -8.72
N GLY A 373 -18.15 1.64 -7.93
CA GLY A 373 -17.61 2.92 -7.45
C GLY A 373 -17.45 4.00 -8.50
N SER A 374 -17.90 3.75 -9.75
CA SER A 374 -17.82 4.73 -10.84
C SER A 374 -18.69 5.94 -10.58
N TYR A 375 -18.34 7.07 -11.20
CA TYR A 375 -19.06 8.32 -11.02
C TYR A 375 -20.28 8.37 -11.95
N THR A 376 -21.46 8.64 -11.39
CA THR A 376 -22.76 8.70 -12.07
C THR A 376 -23.31 10.11 -12.21
N GLY A 377 -22.65 11.11 -11.61
CA GLY A 377 -23.05 12.51 -11.73
C GLY A 377 -22.59 13.14 -13.05
N ASP A 378 -22.83 14.44 -13.20
CA ASP A 378 -22.35 15.19 -14.36
C ASP A 378 -20.82 15.27 -14.37
N ILE A 379 -20.19 14.77 -15.45
CA ILE A 379 -18.74 14.81 -15.60
C ILE A 379 -18.19 16.25 -15.67
N ALA A 380 -19.01 17.20 -16.11
CA ALA A 380 -18.67 18.62 -16.23
C ALA A 380 -18.89 19.42 -14.93
N ASP A 381 -19.40 18.79 -13.88
CA ASP A 381 -19.66 19.43 -12.59
C ASP A 381 -18.37 20.08 -12.03
N PRO A 382 -18.35 21.42 -11.84
CA PRO A 382 -17.19 22.14 -11.30
C PRO A 382 -16.90 21.78 -9.84
N PHE A 383 -17.87 21.24 -9.10
CA PHE A 383 -17.73 20.80 -7.71
C PHE A 383 -17.26 19.35 -7.56
N LYS A 384 -17.02 18.65 -8.69
CA LYS A 384 -16.43 17.31 -8.70
C LYS A 384 -14.92 17.36 -8.41
N GLU A 385 -14.59 17.60 -7.14
CA GLU A 385 -13.22 17.57 -6.66
C GLU A 385 -12.72 16.13 -6.51
N THR A 386 -11.49 15.91 -6.96
CA THR A 386 -10.74 14.64 -6.79
C THR A 386 -9.63 14.87 -5.78
N PHE A 387 -9.33 13.96 -4.87
CA PHE A 387 -8.37 14.16 -3.77
C PHE A 387 -7.01 13.52 -4.01
N HIS A 388 -6.90 12.64 -5.02
CA HIS A 388 -5.77 11.76 -5.20
C HIS A 388 -4.44 12.50 -5.10
N ARG A 389 -4.20 13.54 -5.92
CA ARG A 389 -2.89 14.23 -6.04
C ARG A 389 -3.03 15.76 -5.93
N PHE A 390 -2.08 16.38 -5.23
CA PHE A 390 -1.75 17.80 -5.27
C PHE A 390 -0.76 18.04 -6.41
N LYS A 391 -1.16 18.85 -7.39
CA LYS A 391 -0.36 19.22 -8.55
C LYS A 391 -0.63 20.66 -8.92
N LEU A 392 0.42 21.36 -9.30
CA LEU A 392 0.30 22.68 -9.91
C LEU A 392 0.62 22.56 -11.39
N TRP A 393 -0.26 23.13 -12.19
CA TRP A 393 -0.13 23.14 -13.64
C TRP A 393 -0.04 24.57 -14.13
N ASN A 394 0.96 24.83 -14.96
CA ASN A 394 1.01 26.02 -15.81
C ASN A 394 0.58 25.56 -17.19
N THR A 395 -0.72 25.64 -17.45
CA THR A 395 -1.31 25.25 -18.74
C THR A 395 -1.87 26.49 -19.38
N THR A 396 -1.43 26.78 -20.60
CA THR A 396 -2.00 27.82 -21.45
C THR A 396 -3.52 27.63 -21.59
N GLY A 397 -4.28 28.70 -21.37
CA GLY A 397 -5.74 28.71 -21.49
C GLY A 397 -6.55 28.34 -20.25
N PHE A 398 -5.97 28.36 -19.04
CA PHE A 398 -6.73 28.36 -17.78
C PHE A 398 -6.44 29.64 -16.98
N PRO A 399 -7.47 30.32 -16.44
CA PRO A 399 -7.35 31.70 -15.94
C PRO A 399 -6.58 31.86 -14.61
N HIS A 400 -6.18 30.77 -13.93
CA HIS A 400 -5.51 30.85 -12.64
C HIS A 400 -4.32 29.89 -12.57
N VAL A 401 -3.10 30.41 -12.79
CA VAL A 401 -1.86 29.67 -12.51
C VAL A 401 -1.46 29.98 -11.07
N GLN A 402 -1.58 28.99 -10.19
CA GLN A 402 -1.04 29.11 -8.84
C GLN A 402 0.49 29.26 -8.92
N PRO A 403 1.12 30.11 -8.07
CA PRO A 403 2.57 30.29 -8.08
C PRO A 403 3.25 28.96 -7.74
N CYS A 404 4.33 28.65 -8.47
CA CYS A 404 5.24 27.54 -8.20
C CYS A 404 6.50 28.13 -7.60
N ALA A 405 6.83 27.76 -6.37
CA ALA A 405 8.03 28.25 -5.71
C ALA A 405 9.33 27.58 -6.22
N GLY A 406 9.19 26.40 -6.82
CA GLY A 406 10.29 25.72 -7.50
C GLY A 406 10.34 26.03 -8.99
N ARG A 407 10.35 24.99 -9.83
CA ARG A 407 10.57 25.15 -11.29
C ARG A 407 9.49 24.47 -12.11
N TRP A 408 8.99 25.17 -13.13
CA TRP A 408 8.13 24.57 -14.14
C TRP A 408 8.93 23.67 -15.08
N VAL A 409 8.52 22.41 -15.21
CA VAL A 409 9.09 21.47 -16.19
C VAL A 409 7.96 20.78 -16.93
N ARG A 410 7.85 21.05 -18.24
CA ARG A 410 6.77 20.56 -19.10
C ARG A 410 5.38 20.91 -18.55
N GLY A 411 5.22 22.13 -18.03
CA GLY A 411 3.93 22.65 -17.53
C GLY A 411 3.52 22.13 -16.14
N ILE A 412 4.35 21.34 -15.45
CA ILE A 412 4.10 20.88 -14.07
C ILE A 412 5.15 21.49 -13.14
N CYS A 413 4.72 21.98 -11.98
CA CYS A 413 5.64 22.47 -10.96
C CYS A 413 6.43 21.31 -10.34
N HIS A 414 7.75 21.44 -10.34
CA HIS A 414 8.63 20.73 -9.43
C HIS A 414 8.74 21.58 -8.17
N PHE A 415 8.23 21.07 -7.06
CA PHE A 415 8.02 21.87 -5.85
C PHE A 415 9.30 22.40 -5.24
N GLY A 416 9.21 23.64 -4.76
CA GLY A 416 10.20 24.27 -3.90
C GLY A 416 9.76 24.35 -2.45
N VAL A 417 10.64 24.86 -1.60
CA VAL A 417 10.44 24.90 -0.14
C VAL A 417 9.18 25.68 0.25
N HIS A 418 8.87 26.79 -0.42
CA HIS A 418 7.65 27.56 -0.12
C HIS A 418 6.36 26.87 -0.61
N ASP A 419 6.44 25.86 -1.49
CA ASP A 419 5.25 25.09 -1.86
C ASP A 419 4.79 24.19 -0.70
N VAL A 420 5.68 23.85 0.25
CA VAL A 420 5.40 22.94 1.37
C VAL A 420 4.23 23.44 2.22
N THR A 421 4.17 24.73 2.55
CA THR A 421 3.10 25.31 3.38
C THR A 421 1.70 25.09 2.79
N ARG A 422 1.55 25.14 1.47
CA ARG A 422 0.26 24.84 0.83
C ARG A 422 -0.02 23.34 0.79
N MET A 423 1.02 22.52 0.65
CA MET A 423 0.90 21.06 0.65
C MET A 423 0.45 20.53 2.01
N THR A 424 0.99 21.04 3.12
CA THR A 424 0.63 20.61 4.47
C THR A 424 -0.83 20.92 4.84
N ARG A 425 -1.40 21.96 4.23
CA ARG A 425 -2.81 22.37 4.38
C ARG A 425 -3.76 21.74 3.35
N SER A 426 -3.23 20.97 2.41
CA SER A 426 -4.00 20.45 1.29
C SER A 426 -4.88 19.25 1.70
N PRO A 427 -6.12 19.14 1.17
CA PRO A 427 -6.93 17.93 1.34
C PRO A 427 -6.47 16.77 0.45
N ARG A 428 -5.42 16.95 -0.35
CA ARG A 428 -4.94 15.91 -1.24
C ARG A 428 -4.19 14.81 -0.49
N LEU A 429 -4.14 13.62 -1.09
CA LEU A 429 -3.55 12.44 -0.47
C LEU A 429 -2.03 12.36 -0.70
N PHE A 430 -1.57 12.73 -1.88
CA PHE A 430 -0.14 12.75 -2.27
C PHE A 430 0.19 14.02 -3.04
N ALA A 431 1.46 14.40 -3.09
CA ALA A 431 1.96 15.54 -3.87
C ALA A 431 2.83 15.08 -5.04
N ASN A 432 2.63 15.71 -6.21
CA ASN A 432 3.43 15.48 -7.41
C ASN A 432 3.79 16.83 -8.09
N LYS A 433 5.07 17.16 -8.34
CA LYS A 433 6.27 16.29 -8.24
C LYS A 433 7.43 16.96 -7.54
N PHE A 434 8.28 16.12 -6.96
CA PHE A 434 9.55 16.51 -6.36
C PHE A 434 10.71 16.09 -7.24
N SER A 435 11.64 17.01 -7.45
CA SER A 435 12.93 16.72 -8.05
C SER A 435 14.01 16.90 -7.00
N TYR A 436 14.58 15.79 -6.57
CA TYR A 436 15.66 15.82 -5.59
C TYR A 436 16.93 16.51 -6.15
N ASP A 437 17.08 16.50 -7.47
CA ASP A 437 18.10 17.21 -8.25
C ASP A 437 17.85 18.71 -8.42
N LEU A 438 16.75 19.25 -7.87
CA LEU A 438 16.37 20.66 -8.02
C LEU A 438 16.32 21.38 -6.67
N GLN A 439 15.45 20.94 -5.77
CA GLN A 439 15.22 21.59 -4.48
C GLN A 439 14.93 20.52 -3.41
N PRO A 440 15.96 19.76 -2.97
CA PRO A 440 15.79 18.62 -2.06
C PRO A 440 15.16 19.02 -0.72
N LEU A 441 15.45 20.23 -0.23
CA LEU A 441 14.90 20.76 1.02
C LEU A 441 13.36 20.74 1.07
N ALA A 442 12.69 20.94 -0.07
CA ALA A 442 11.22 20.85 -0.13
C ALA A 442 10.71 19.45 0.21
N TYR A 443 11.40 18.42 -0.30
CA TYR A 443 11.09 17.02 0.00
C TYR A 443 11.50 16.67 1.43
N ASP A 444 12.67 17.11 1.87
CA ASP A 444 13.19 16.85 3.21
C ASP A 444 12.27 17.43 4.30
N CYS A 445 11.85 18.69 4.17
CA CYS A 445 10.92 19.30 5.12
C CYS A 445 9.52 18.69 5.07
N LEU A 446 9.03 18.27 3.90
CA LEU A 446 7.74 17.59 3.83
C LEU A 446 7.81 16.18 4.47
N GLU A 447 8.94 15.48 4.33
CA GLU A 447 9.17 14.21 5.03
C GLU A 447 9.24 14.40 6.55
N GLU A 448 9.95 15.42 7.04
CA GLU A 448 10.00 15.73 8.47
C GLU A 448 8.60 16.02 9.03
N TRP A 449 7.82 16.87 8.33
CA TRP A 449 6.43 17.14 8.69
C TRP A 449 5.57 15.88 8.73
N TYR A 450 5.70 15.01 7.72
CA TYR A 450 4.94 13.76 7.66
C TYR A 450 5.25 12.87 8.86
N TRP A 451 6.53 12.69 9.20
CA TRP A 451 6.90 11.86 10.34
C TRP A 451 6.58 12.49 11.68
N HIS A 452 6.61 13.81 11.79
CA HIS A 452 6.08 14.51 12.96
C HIS A 452 4.61 14.15 13.21
N LYS A 453 3.77 14.11 12.15
CA LYS A 453 2.38 13.66 12.26
C LYS A 453 2.28 12.20 12.73
N VAL A 454 3.10 11.30 12.19
CA VAL A 454 3.12 9.89 12.62
C VAL A 454 3.53 9.74 14.09
N GLN A 455 4.48 10.55 14.59
CA GLN A 455 4.84 10.55 16.01
C GLN A 455 3.70 11.04 16.89
N LEU A 456 3.00 12.08 16.47
CA LEU A 456 1.83 12.60 17.16
C LEU A 456 0.73 11.53 17.27
N GLU A 457 0.43 10.83 16.17
CA GLU A 457 -0.46 9.67 16.14
C GLU A 457 -0.02 8.57 17.11
N ASP A 458 1.24 8.16 17.07
CA ASP A 458 1.80 7.11 17.93
C ASP A 458 1.80 7.48 19.41
N SER A 459 1.83 8.79 19.72
CA SER A 459 1.72 9.33 21.08
C SER A 459 0.28 9.54 21.56
N GLY A 460 -0.72 9.13 20.77
CA GLY A 460 -2.15 9.27 21.11
C GLY A 460 -2.67 10.70 20.96
N ARG A 461 -1.96 11.57 20.22
CA ARG A 461 -2.33 12.97 19.95
C ARG A 461 -2.39 13.24 18.44
N PRO A 462 -3.17 12.46 17.67
CA PRO A 462 -3.21 12.61 16.21
C PRO A 462 -3.66 14.03 15.83
N PRO A 463 -3.07 14.65 14.78
CA PRO A 463 -3.59 15.88 14.22
C PRO A 463 -5.06 15.73 13.80
N PRO A 464 -5.88 16.80 13.87
CA PRO A 464 -7.27 16.71 13.44
C PRO A 464 -7.38 16.44 11.94
N LEU A 465 -8.26 15.51 11.58
CA LEU A 465 -8.63 15.20 10.19
C LEU A 465 -10.11 15.49 9.96
N ASN A 466 -10.42 16.43 9.05
CA ASN A 466 -11.79 16.68 8.63
C ASN A 466 -12.23 15.61 7.61
N VAL A 467 -12.81 14.52 8.10
CA VAL A 467 -13.28 13.40 7.28
C VAL A 467 -14.54 13.77 6.45
N SER A 468 -15.39 14.67 6.96
CA SER A 468 -16.63 15.10 6.30
C SER A 468 -16.38 15.68 4.90
N LEU A 469 -15.26 16.37 4.71
CA LEU A 469 -14.84 16.88 3.39
C LEU A 469 -14.79 15.76 2.32
N TYR A 470 -14.34 14.57 2.71
CA TYR A 470 -14.20 13.43 1.81
C TYR A 470 -15.52 12.66 1.68
N GLU A 471 -16.19 12.44 2.81
CA GLU A 471 -17.46 11.71 2.88
C GLU A 471 -18.58 12.39 2.09
N GLU A 472 -18.64 13.71 2.15
CA GLU A 472 -19.69 14.52 1.50
C GLU A 472 -19.31 14.97 0.09
N SER A 473 -18.18 14.50 -0.44
CA SER A 473 -17.72 14.87 -1.78
C SER A 473 -18.62 14.30 -2.88
N ASN A 474 -18.63 14.96 -4.04
CA ASN A 474 -19.46 14.53 -5.17
C ASN A 474 -19.06 13.14 -5.69
N ILE A 475 -17.78 12.76 -5.61
CA ILE A 475 -17.34 11.41 -5.98
C ILE A 475 -17.98 10.33 -5.11
N VAL A 476 -18.30 10.63 -3.84
CA VAL A 476 -18.97 9.70 -2.92
C VAL A 476 -20.49 9.74 -3.08
N LYS A 477 -21.06 10.95 -3.16
CA LYS A 477 -22.51 11.16 -3.32
C LYS A 477 -23.04 10.53 -4.61
N PHE A 478 -22.34 10.73 -5.72
CA PHE A 478 -22.72 10.24 -7.05
C PHE A 478 -21.88 9.03 -7.47
N ARG A 479 -21.56 8.12 -6.55
CA ARG A 479 -20.96 6.83 -6.92
C ARG A 479 -22.04 5.83 -7.34
N TYR A 480 -21.70 4.95 -8.26
CA TYR A 480 -22.53 3.81 -8.62
C TYR A 480 -22.64 2.84 -7.42
N GLN A 481 -23.87 2.56 -7.01
CA GLN A 481 -24.20 1.68 -5.86
C GLN A 481 -24.97 0.42 -6.28
N GLY A 482 -25.19 0.22 -7.59
CA GLY A 482 -25.89 -0.95 -8.10
C GLY A 482 -25.05 -2.23 -8.03
N PRO A 483 -25.61 -3.37 -8.46
CA PRO A 483 -24.90 -4.64 -8.48
C PRO A 483 -23.66 -4.56 -9.40
N VAL A 484 -22.61 -5.28 -9.02
CA VAL A 484 -21.40 -5.38 -9.85
C VAL A 484 -21.77 -6.07 -11.16
N LEU A 485 -21.66 -5.36 -12.29
CA LEU A 485 -21.88 -5.92 -13.62
C LEU A 485 -20.53 -6.33 -14.22
N ILE A 486 -20.16 -7.61 -14.13
CA ILE A 486 -19.02 -8.15 -14.87
C ILE A 486 -19.54 -8.63 -16.23
N TRP A 487 -19.35 -7.80 -17.25
CA TRP A 487 -19.73 -8.14 -18.63
C TRP A 487 -18.79 -9.24 -19.16
N GLN A 488 -19.34 -10.42 -19.46
CA GLN A 488 -18.63 -11.60 -19.97
C GLN A 488 -18.29 -11.50 -21.46
#